data_AF-A0A3S5YGF2-F1
#
_entry.id   AF-A0A3S5YGF2-F1
#
_cell.length_a   1.000
_cell.length_b   1.000
_cell.length_c   1.000
_cell.angle_alpha   90.00
_cell.angle_beta   90.00
_cell.angle_gamma   90.00
#
_symmetry.space_group_name_H-M   'P 1'
#
loop_
_entity.id
_entity.type
_entity.pdbx_description
1 polymer ?
#
loop_
_entity_poly.entity_id
_entity_poly.type
_entity_poly.pdbx_seq_one_letter_code
_entity_poly.pdbx_strand_id
1 'polypeptide(L)'
;MTGTPVKPVSQGKEWRAPAGTTLRENIIKWAEETKCESMASTHWMVIWPLSVTDYRLDAPLMFRGSFESAMEQVFELYRTAQKPLYAQASRMQCIITVSDTRDGR
;
A
#
# COMPACT_ATOMS: atom_id res chain seq x y z
N MET A 1 -27.41 34.93 2.73
CA MET A 1 -27.31 33.46 2.54
C MET A 1 -25.92 33.06 2.99
N THR A 2 -25.76 32.65 4.24
CA THR A 2 -24.49 32.17 4.78
C THR A 2 -24.34 30.70 4.41
N GLY A 3 -23.43 30.40 3.48
CA GLY A 3 -23.13 29.04 3.06
C GLY A 3 -22.63 28.21 4.25
N THR A 4 -23.22 27.05 4.46
CA THR A 4 -22.81 26.12 5.53
C THR A 4 -21.40 25.60 5.22
N PRO A 5 -20.44 25.62 6.17
CA PRO A 5 -19.13 25.06 5.96
C PRO A 5 -19.24 23.56 5.69
N VAL A 6 -18.83 23.12 4.51
CA VAL A 6 -18.74 21.70 4.19
C VAL A 6 -17.68 21.09 5.10
N LYS A 7 -18.06 20.18 6.00
CA LYS A 7 -17.10 19.42 6.79
C LYS A 7 -16.11 18.76 5.83
N PRO A 8 -14.79 18.90 6.04
CA PRO A 8 -13.81 18.20 5.22
C PRO A 8 -14.15 16.71 5.25
N VAL A 9 -14.33 16.11 4.07
CA VAL A 9 -14.45 14.65 3.95
C VAL A 9 -13.24 14.05 4.65
N SER A 10 -13.46 13.18 5.64
CA SER A 10 -12.39 12.42 6.29
C SER A 10 -11.62 11.65 5.22
N GLN A 11 -10.44 12.15 4.82
CA GLN A 11 -9.62 11.56 3.76
C GLN A 11 -8.94 10.25 4.19
N GLY A 12 -9.14 9.77 5.42
CA GLY A 12 -8.49 8.58 5.97
C GLY A 12 -7.06 8.85 6.47
N LYS A 13 -6.35 7.77 6.87
CA LYS A 13 -4.92 7.85 7.24
C LYS A 13 -4.11 8.23 6.00
N GLU A 14 -3.07 9.01 6.21
CA GLU A 14 -2.10 9.34 5.17
C GLU A 14 -0.90 8.41 5.25
N TRP A 15 -0.49 7.89 4.09
CA TRP A 15 0.60 6.96 3.92
C TRP A 15 1.69 7.63 3.09
N ARG A 16 2.86 7.87 3.70
CA ARG A 16 3.97 8.57 3.05
C ARG A 16 5.16 7.66 2.87
N ALA A 17 5.71 7.68 1.66
CA ALA A 17 6.96 7.02 1.32
C ALA A 17 7.99 8.09 0.94
N PRO A 18 8.99 8.37 1.80
CA PRO A 18 9.97 9.43 1.55
C PRO A 18 10.88 9.12 0.35
N ALA A 19 11.39 10.15 -0.32
CA ALA A 19 12.45 9.97 -1.31
C ALA A 19 13.71 9.37 -0.67
N GLY A 20 14.47 8.60 -1.44
CA GLY A 20 15.69 7.91 -0.99
C GLY A 20 15.47 6.51 -0.37
N THR A 21 14.23 6.17 -0.03
CA THR A 21 13.81 4.85 0.48
C THR A 21 13.41 3.90 -0.66
N THR A 22 13.01 2.66 -0.34
CA THR A 22 12.47 1.71 -1.32
C THR A 22 10.96 1.48 -1.15
N LEU A 23 10.28 1.12 -2.24
CA LEU A 23 8.85 0.84 -2.20
C LEU A 23 8.54 -0.32 -1.23
N ARG A 24 9.33 -1.40 -1.29
CA ARG A 24 9.20 -2.55 -0.39
C ARG A 24 9.31 -2.15 1.08
N GLU A 25 10.33 -1.36 1.42
CA GLU A 25 10.57 -0.89 2.79
C GLU A 25 9.34 -0.18 3.35
N ASN A 26 8.76 0.75 2.59
CA ASN A 26 7.61 1.52 3.04
C ASN A 26 6.34 0.68 3.16
N ILE A 27 6.08 -0.23 2.21
CA ILE A 27 4.90 -1.10 2.26
C ILE A 27 4.98 -2.06 3.46
N ILE A 28 6.16 -2.64 3.73
CA ILE A 28 6.36 -3.48 4.93
C ILE A 28 6.10 -2.67 6.19
N LYS A 29 6.70 -1.48 6.31
CA LYS A 29 6.49 -0.60 7.47
C LYS A 29 5.01 -0.26 7.68
N TRP A 30 4.29 0.09 6.63
CA TRP A 30 2.87 0.41 6.73
C TRP A 30 2.04 -0.80 7.15
N ALA A 31 2.39 -2.00 6.69
CA ALA A 31 1.72 -3.23 7.08
C ALA A 31 1.93 -3.53 8.57
N GLU A 32 3.17 -3.40 9.06
CA GLU A 32 3.55 -3.58 10.47
C GLU A 32 2.87 -2.56 11.40
N GLU A 33 2.52 -1.37 10.91
CA GLU A 33 1.76 -0.36 11.67
C GLU A 33 0.24 -0.58 11.63
N THR A 34 -0.26 -1.43 10.74
CA THR A 34 -1.70 -1.62 10.52
C THR A 34 -2.19 -2.87 11.21
N LYS A 35 -3.05 -2.70 12.22
CA LYS A 35 -3.71 -3.84 12.87
C LYS A 35 -4.65 -4.54 11.89
N CYS A 36 -4.61 -5.86 11.88
CA CYS A 36 -5.57 -6.65 11.14
C CYS A 36 -6.82 -6.94 11.98
N GLU A 37 -7.99 -6.78 11.38
CA GLU A 37 -9.27 -7.03 12.06
C GLU A 37 -9.65 -8.52 12.10
N SER A 38 -9.14 -9.32 11.14
CA SER A 38 -9.54 -10.73 10.98
C SER A 38 -8.79 -11.69 11.91
N MET A 39 -7.58 -11.34 12.35
CA MET A 39 -6.81 -12.12 13.32
C MET A 39 -6.48 -11.22 14.50
N ALA A 40 -7.07 -11.53 15.66
CA ALA A 40 -7.21 -10.66 16.82
C ALA A 40 -5.91 -10.11 17.47
N SER A 41 -4.73 -10.42 16.91
CA SER A 41 -3.43 -10.09 17.50
C SER A 41 -2.30 -9.82 16.50
N THR A 42 -2.59 -9.66 15.20
CA THR A 42 -1.53 -9.54 14.17
C THR A 42 -1.69 -8.27 13.34
N HIS A 43 -0.56 -7.64 13.05
CA HIS A 43 -0.50 -6.61 12.01
C HIS A 43 -0.53 -7.27 10.62
N TRP A 44 -0.74 -6.47 9.59
CA TRP A 44 -0.62 -6.96 8.22
C TRP A 44 0.81 -7.41 7.92
N MET A 45 0.94 -8.42 7.08
CA MET A 45 2.22 -8.92 6.59
C MET A 45 2.32 -8.78 5.08
N VAL A 46 3.55 -8.62 4.59
CA VAL A 46 3.84 -8.46 3.16
C VAL A 46 4.81 -9.55 2.73
N ILE A 47 4.38 -10.38 1.79
CA ILE A 47 5.23 -11.35 1.11
C ILE A 47 5.75 -10.67 -0.15
N TRP A 48 7.05 -10.39 -0.15
CA TRP A 48 7.77 -9.79 -1.27
C TRP A 48 8.91 -10.71 -1.71
N PRO A 49 8.72 -11.53 -2.77
CA PRO A 49 9.77 -12.40 -3.27
C PRO A 49 11.01 -11.63 -3.73
N LEU A 50 12.21 -12.18 -3.54
CA LEU A 50 13.46 -11.53 -3.94
C LEU A 50 13.58 -11.31 -5.46
N SER A 51 12.84 -12.08 -6.26
CA SER A 51 12.76 -11.90 -7.72
C SER A 51 11.95 -10.67 -8.12
N VAL A 52 11.03 -10.21 -7.28
CA VAL A 52 10.16 -9.06 -7.55
C VAL A 52 10.95 -7.78 -7.31
N THR A 53 10.93 -6.90 -8.31
CA THR A 53 11.73 -5.67 -8.33
C THR A 53 11.34 -4.73 -7.20
N ASP A 54 12.33 -4.33 -6.39
CA ASP A 54 12.17 -3.28 -5.38
C ASP A 54 12.60 -1.92 -5.95
N TYR A 55 11.66 -0.99 -6.04
CA TYR A 55 11.89 0.33 -6.65
C TYR A 55 12.44 1.30 -5.61
N ARG A 56 13.55 1.97 -5.94
CA ARG A 56 13.97 3.17 -5.21
C ARG A 56 13.08 4.34 -5.56
N LEU A 57 12.76 5.16 -4.57
CA LEU A 57 11.91 6.34 -4.74
C LEU A 57 12.77 7.58 -4.95
N ASP A 58 12.77 8.11 -6.18
CA ASP A 58 13.44 9.37 -6.51
C ASP A 58 12.64 10.61 -6.06
N ALA A 59 11.35 10.42 -5.79
CA ALA A 59 10.43 11.44 -5.29
C ALA A 59 9.51 10.84 -4.21
N PRO A 60 9.02 11.65 -3.27
CA PRO A 60 8.12 11.16 -2.24
C PRO A 60 6.76 10.75 -2.82
N LEU A 61 6.22 9.64 -2.35
CA LEU A 61 4.84 9.21 -2.66
C LEU A 61 3.93 9.48 -1.46
N MET A 62 2.69 9.87 -1.74
CA MET A 62 1.67 10.14 -0.74
C MET A 62 0.33 9.57 -1.18
N PHE A 63 -0.25 8.72 -0.34
CA PHE A 63 -1.56 8.11 -0.54
C PHE A 63 -2.46 8.36 0.67
N ARG A 64 -3.77 8.26 0.49
CA ARG A 64 -4.75 8.45 1.55
C ARG A 64 -5.83 7.37 1.52
N GLY A 65 -6.36 7.03 2.70
CA GLY A 65 -7.44 6.07 2.86
C GLY A 65 -7.14 4.99 3.89
N SER A 66 -7.85 3.87 3.82
CA SER A 66 -7.47 2.66 4.56
C SER A 66 -6.14 2.10 4.03
N PHE A 67 -5.58 1.14 4.76
CA PHE A 67 -4.38 0.43 4.31
C PHE A 67 -4.60 -0.24 2.96
N GLU A 68 -5.71 -0.96 2.78
CA GLU A 68 -6.04 -1.63 1.51
C GLU A 68 -6.21 -0.63 0.36
N SER A 69 -6.93 0.47 0.57
CA SER A 69 -7.09 1.48 -0.49
C SER A 69 -5.75 2.13 -0.86
N ALA A 70 -4.84 2.31 0.10
CA ALA A 70 -3.50 2.79 -0.18
C ALA A 70 -2.70 1.77 -1.02
N MET A 71 -2.81 0.47 -0.71
CA MET A 71 -2.19 -0.59 -1.50
C MET A 71 -2.74 -0.63 -2.92
N GLU A 72 -4.05 -0.53 -3.12
CA GLU A 72 -4.66 -0.45 -4.44
C GLU A 72 -4.12 0.74 -5.26
N GLN A 73 -4.01 1.92 -4.65
CA GLN A 73 -3.45 3.11 -5.31
C GLN A 73 -1.97 2.93 -5.68
N VAL A 74 -1.18 2.36 -4.78
CA VAL A 74 0.24 2.05 -5.04
C VAL A 74 0.36 1.09 -6.21
N PHE A 75 -0.30 -0.06 -6.14
CA PHE A 75 -0.14 -1.07 -7.18
C PHE A 75 -0.76 -0.64 -8.51
N GLU A 76 -1.78 0.24 -8.52
CA GLU A 76 -2.23 0.91 -9.74
C GLU A 76 -1.14 1.79 -10.37
N LEU A 77 -0.49 2.65 -9.58
CA LEU A 77 0.63 3.49 -10.06
C LEU A 77 1.75 2.65 -10.68
N TYR A 78 2.06 1.49 -10.09
CA TYR A 78 3.14 0.63 -10.57
C TYR A 78 2.72 -0.36 -11.66
N ARG A 79 1.45 -0.41 -12.10
CA ARG A 79 1.05 -1.27 -13.25
C ARG A 79 1.69 -0.82 -14.57
N THR A 80 2.01 0.46 -14.69
CA THR A 80 2.59 1.06 -15.91
C THR A 80 4.10 1.29 -15.81
N ALA A 81 4.74 0.82 -14.73
CA ALA A 81 6.19 0.90 -14.59
C ALA A 81 6.90 -0.04 -15.58
N GLN A 82 8.21 0.17 -15.79
CA GLN A 82 9.00 -0.68 -16.70
C GLN A 82 8.92 -2.17 -16.33
N LYS A 83 8.91 -2.49 -15.03
CA LYS A 83 8.59 -3.82 -14.50
C LYS A 83 7.31 -3.71 -13.64
N PRO A 84 6.13 -4.02 -14.18
CA PRO A 84 4.88 -3.85 -13.48
C PRO A 84 4.86 -4.59 -12.13
N LEU A 85 4.16 -4.02 -11.15
CA LEU A 85 3.90 -4.69 -9.88
C LEU A 85 2.41 -4.95 -9.71
N TYR A 86 2.10 -6.11 -9.16
CA TYR A 86 0.76 -6.57 -8.83
C TYR A 86 0.73 -7.03 -7.38
N ALA A 87 -0.45 -7.00 -6.77
CA ALA A 87 -0.63 -7.51 -5.43
C ALA A 87 -1.97 -8.22 -5.27
N GLN A 88 -1.96 -9.23 -4.41
CA GLN A 88 -3.15 -9.92 -3.93
C GLN A 88 -3.22 -9.76 -2.42
N ALA A 89 -4.35 -9.26 -1.92
CA ALA A 89 -4.60 -9.11 -0.50
C ALA A 89 -5.55 -10.20 0.00
N SER A 90 -5.12 -10.95 1.01
CA SER A 90 -5.94 -11.91 1.73
C SER A 90 -6.31 -11.32 3.09
N ARG A 91 -7.51 -10.73 3.20
CA ARG A 91 -8.01 -10.16 4.47
C ARG A 91 -8.09 -11.22 5.58
N MET A 92 -8.52 -12.43 5.22
CA MET A 92 -8.62 -13.57 6.15
C MET A 92 -7.26 -13.94 6.76
N GLN A 93 -6.17 -13.82 6.01
CA GLN A 93 -4.81 -14.15 6.48
C GLN A 93 -3.99 -12.91 6.85
N CYS A 94 -4.52 -11.71 6.63
CA CYS A 94 -3.82 -10.43 6.82
C CYS A 94 -2.52 -10.32 6.02
N ILE A 95 -2.49 -10.90 4.81
CA ILE A 95 -1.29 -10.97 3.97
C ILE A 95 -1.52 -10.20 2.67
N ILE A 96 -0.50 -9.46 2.25
CA ILE A 96 -0.35 -8.95 0.89
C ILE A 96 0.78 -9.71 0.21
N THR A 97 0.49 -10.37 -0.90
CA THR A 97 1.50 -11.01 -1.74
C THR A 97 1.76 -10.16 -2.96
N VAL A 98 3.02 -9.80 -3.18
CA VAL A 98 3.46 -8.98 -4.33
C VAL A 98 4.04 -9.86 -5.43
N SER A 99 3.73 -9.54 -6.68
CA SER A 99 4.21 -10.25 -7.87
C SER A 99 4.54 -9.26 -9.00
N ASP A 100 5.34 -9.70 -9.95
CA ASP A 100 5.62 -9.05 -11.23
C ASP A 100 4.73 -9.58 -12.38
N THR A 101 3.90 -10.60 -12.12
CA THR A 101 2.90 -11.15 -13.05
C THR A 101 1.48 -10.92 -12.53
N ARG A 102 0.52 -10.71 -13.44
CA ARG A 102 -0.90 -10.47 -13.07
C ARG A 102 -1.52 -11.63 -12.30
N ASP A 103 -1.08 -12.85 -12.59
CA ASP A 103 -1.67 -14.06 -12.04
C ASP A 103 -0.93 -14.60 -10.79
N GLY A 104 0.12 -13.90 -10.33
CA GLY A 104 0.87 -14.30 -9.13
C GLY A 104 1.55 -15.67 -9.24
N ARG A 105 1.81 -16.15 -10.46
CA ARG A 105 2.39 -17.46 -10.78
C ARG A 105 3.79 -17.35 -11.35
#